data_AF-Q308N7-F1
#
_entry.id   AF-Q308N7-F1
#
_cell.length_a   1.000
_cell.length_b   1.000
_cell.length_c   1.000
_cell.angle_alpha   90.00
_cell.angle_beta   90.00
_cell.angle_gamma   90.00
#
_symmetry.space_group_name_H-M   'P 1'
#
loop_
_entity.id
_entity.type
_entity.pdbx_description
1 polymer ?
#
loop_
_entity_poly.entity_id
_entity_poly.type
_entity_poly.pdbx_seq_one_letter_code
_entity_poly.pdbx_strand_id
1 'polypeptide(L)'
;QCTGAADCTSCTAACTGCGNCPNAVTCTNSQHCVKATTCTGSTDCNTAVTCTNSKDCFEAQTCTDSTNCYKATACTNSTGCPGH
;
A
#
# COMPACT_ATOMS: atom_id res chain seq x y z
N GLN A 1 -16.45 -3.14 3.25
CA GLN A 1 -15.60 -1.94 3.22
C GLN A 1 -15.64 -1.30 4.60
N CYS A 2 -14.50 -0.85 5.12
CA CYS A 2 -14.40 -0.21 6.43
C CYS A 2 -13.81 1.18 6.24
N THR A 3 -14.36 2.16 6.95
CA THR A 3 -14.08 3.57 6.65
C THR A 3 -13.90 4.39 7.92
N GLY A 4 -12.87 5.24 7.95
CA GLY A 4 -12.76 6.37 8.89
C GLY A 4 -12.56 6.03 10.37
N ALA A 5 -12.15 4.80 10.70
CA ALA A 5 -11.91 4.39 12.09
C ALA A 5 -10.40 4.28 12.40
N ALA A 6 -10.04 4.46 13.68
CA ALA A 6 -8.66 4.25 14.11
C ALA A 6 -8.19 2.81 13.87
N ASP A 7 -9.08 1.84 14.11
CA ASP A 7 -8.81 0.42 13.91
C ASP A 7 -9.85 -0.24 13.00
N CYS A 8 -9.36 -0.79 11.88
CA CYS A 8 -10.12 -1.52 10.88
C CYS A 8 -9.56 -2.95 10.73
N THR A 9 -9.05 -3.56 11.81
CA THR A 9 -8.49 -4.92 11.81
C THR A 9 -9.46 -5.99 11.31
N SER A 10 -10.77 -5.83 11.54
CA SER A 10 -11.80 -6.73 11.02
C SER A 10 -12.04 -6.59 9.52
N CYS A 11 -11.44 -5.59 8.87
CA CYS A 11 -11.62 -5.33 7.46
C CYS A 11 -10.75 -6.25 6.60
N THR A 12 -11.41 -7.04 5.74
CA THR A 12 -10.71 -7.97 4.84
C THR A 12 -10.78 -7.53 3.38
N ALA A 13 -11.83 -6.83 2.96
CA ALA A 13 -12.00 -6.44 1.56
C ALA A 13 -11.31 -5.11 1.23
N ALA A 14 -11.86 -3.99 1.71
CA ALA A 14 -11.40 -2.65 1.38
C ALA A 14 -11.43 -1.74 2.61
N CYS A 15 -10.35 -1.00 2.84
CA CYS A 15 -10.12 -0.17 4.02
C CYS A 15 -9.78 1.26 3.60
N THR A 16 -10.60 2.23 3.98
CA THR A 16 -10.47 3.61 3.52
C THR A 16 -10.38 4.59 4.68
N GLY A 17 -9.30 5.36 4.78
CA GLY A 17 -9.16 6.36 5.82
C GLY A 17 -9.03 5.76 7.23
N CYS A 18 -8.48 4.55 7.38
CA CYS A 18 -8.29 3.95 8.71
C CYS A 18 -6.81 3.96 9.16
N GLY A 19 -6.60 4.02 10.47
CA GLY A 19 -5.26 3.96 11.07
C GLY A 19 -4.65 2.55 11.14
N ASN A 20 -5.46 1.50 11.01
CA ASN A 20 -4.96 0.12 11.06
C ASN A 20 -5.76 -0.80 10.16
N CYS A 21 -5.18 -1.24 9.03
CA CYS A 21 -5.82 -2.10 8.03
C CYS A 21 -5.01 -3.39 7.71
N PRO A 22 -4.63 -4.21 8.71
CA PRO A 22 -3.67 -5.29 8.52
C PRO A 22 -4.18 -6.45 7.65
N ASN A 23 -5.50 -6.55 7.45
CA ASN A 23 -6.12 -7.67 6.75
C ASN A 23 -6.81 -7.27 5.45
N ALA A 24 -6.83 -5.98 5.09
CA ALA A 24 -7.56 -5.50 3.93
C ALA A 24 -6.81 -5.83 2.62
N VAL A 25 -7.53 -6.31 1.60
CA VAL A 25 -6.98 -6.53 0.26
C VAL A 25 -6.71 -5.21 -0.46
N THR A 26 -7.54 -4.19 -0.24
CA THR A 26 -7.35 -2.85 -0.81
C THR A 26 -7.30 -1.80 0.29
N CYS A 27 -6.31 -0.92 0.21
CA CYS A 27 -6.16 0.22 1.11
C CYS A 27 -6.18 1.55 0.35
N THR A 28 -6.91 2.52 0.90
CA THR A 28 -6.98 3.86 0.35
C THR A 28 -6.88 4.89 1.47
N ASN A 29 -5.84 5.73 1.47
CA ASN A 29 -5.59 6.73 2.53
C ASN A 29 -5.56 6.10 3.94
N SER A 30 -4.98 4.92 4.06
CA SER A 30 -4.96 4.12 5.29
C SER A 30 -3.54 3.70 5.69
N GLN A 31 -3.37 3.31 6.95
CA GLN A 31 -2.09 2.86 7.52
C GLN A 31 -2.13 1.35 7.85
N HIS A 32 -0.94 0.76 8.06
CA HIS A 32 -0.76 -0.66 8.39
C HIS A 32 -1.38 -1.62 7.36
N CYS A 33 -1.20 -1.33 6.08
CA CYS A 33 -1.78 -2.08 4.97
C CYS A 33 -0.95 -3.31 4.56
N VAL A 34 -0.47 -4.06 5.55
CA VAL A 34 0.59 -5.07 5.39
C VAL A 34 0.22 -6.26 4.50
N LYS A 35 -1.07 -6.54 4.32
CA LYS A 35 -1.58 -7.60 3.43
C LYS A 35 -2.30 -7.08 2.19
N ALA A 36 -2.33 -5.76 1.98
CA ALA A 36 -3.01 -5.20 0.83
C ALA A 36 -2.33 -5.65 -0.45
N THR A 37 -3.12 -5.98 -1.46
CA THR A 37 -2.65 -6.20 -2.84
C THR A 37 -2.55 -4.86 -3.58
N THR A 38 -3.39 -3.90 -3.22
CA THR A 38 -3.39 -2.55 -3.80
C THR A 38 -3.40 -1.50 -2.71
N CYS A 39 -2.46 -0.56 -2.82
CA CYS A 39 -2.35 0.58 -1.93
C CYS A 39 -2.43 1.90 -2.70
N THR A 40 -3.23 2.84 -2.20
CA THR A 40 -3.33 4.19 -2.72
C THR A 40 -3.29 5.20 -1.59
N GLY A 41 -2.26 6.07 -1.54
CA GLY A 41 -2.11 7.03 -0.45
C GLY A 41 -1.86 6.38 0.92
N SER A 42 -1.21 5.21 0.95
CA SER A 42 -1.15 4.34 2.14
C SER A 42 0.29 4.02 2.59
N THR A 43 0.42 3.52 3.82
CA THR A 43 1.71 3.11 4.40
C THR A 43 1.72 1.63 4.79
N ASP A 44 2.92 1.09 5.00
CA ASP A 44 3.16 -0.33 5.33
C ASP A 44 2.61 -1.29 4.26
N CYS A 45 2.76 -0.93 2.99
CA CYS A 45 2.23 -1.67 1.84
C CYS A 45 3.12 -2.85 1.41
N ASN A 46 3.61 -3.60 2.40
CA ASN A 46 4.72 -4.54 2.27
C ASN A 46 4.50 -5.57 1.15
N THR A 47 3.29 -6.09 1.02
CA THR A 47 2.91 -7.13 0.04
C THR A 47 2.11 -6.59 -1.14
N ALA A 48 1.95 -5.26 -1.27
CA ALA A 48 1.15 -4.70 -2.35
C ALA A 48 1.82 -5.00 -3.70
N VAL A 49 1.03 -5.43 -4.67
CA VAL A 49 1.47 -5.61 -6.06
C VAL A 49 1.48 -4.26 -6.78
N THR A 50 0.57 -3.36 -6.39
CA THR A 50 0.44 -2.02 -6.95
C THR A 50 0.42 -0.98 -5.86
N CYS A 51 1.30 0.02 -5.98
CA CYS A 51 1.39 1.16 -5.10
C CYS A 51 1.26 2.48 -5.87
N THR A 52 0.38 3.34 -5.39
CA THR A 52 0.24 4.72 -5.87
C THR A 52 0.31 5.66 -4.68
N ASN A 53 1.21 6.65 -4.72
CA ASN A 53 1.46 7.59 -3.62
C ASN A 53 1.58 6.88 -2.25
N SER A 54 2.29 5.76 -2.19
CA SER A 54 2.34 4.88 -1.02
C SER A 54 3.77 4.62 -0.55
N LYS A 55 3.91 4.12 0.67
CA LYS A 55 5.20 3.83 1.32
C LYS A 55 5.33 2.33 1.63
N ASP A 56 6.58 1.87 1.71
CA ASP A 56 6.95 0.50 2.06
C ASP A 56 6.42 -0.54 1.07
N CYS A 57 6.55 -0.22 -0.21
CA CYS A 57 6.05 -1.02 -1.33
C CYS A 57 7.04 -2.11 -1.78
N PHE A 58 7.55 -2.88 -0.82
CA PHE A 58 8.70 -3.78 -1.03
C PHE A 58 8.48 -4.80 -2.15
N GLU A 59 7.27 -5.36 -2.23
CA GLU A 59 6.91 -6.40 -3.20
C GLU A 59 6.19 -5.87 -4.46
N ALA A 60 6.01 -4.55 -4.56
CA ALA A 60 5.24 -3.95 -5.65
C ALA A 60 5.91 -4.16 -7.00
N GLN A 61 5.11 -4.60 -7.99
CA GLN A 61 5.51 -4.68 -9.39
C GLN A 61 5.34 -3.33 -10.09
N THR A 62 4.37 -2.53 -9.62
CA THR A 62 4.10 -1.19 -10.14
C THR A 62 4.12 -0.18 -9.01
N CYS A 63 4.97 0.83 -9.17
CA CYS A 63 5.07 1.96 -8.27
C CYS A 63 4.91 3.29 -9.00
N THR A 64 4.00 4.12 -8.50
CA THR A 64 3.81 5.51 -8.95
C THR A 64 3.85 6.42 -7.73
N ASP A 65 4.72 7.44 -7.74
CA ASP A 65 4.92 8.41 -6.64
C ASP A 65 5.14 7.74 -5.26
N SER A 66 5.76 6.56 -5.25
CA SER A 66 5.86 5.67 -4.08
C SER A 66 7.32 5.45 -3.65
N THR A 67 7.54 4.84 -2.48
CA THR A 67 8.89 4.59 -1.96
C THR A 67 9.09 3.14 -1.55
N ASN A 68 10.37 2.74 -1.50
CA ASN A 68 10.81 1.39 -1.14
C ASN A 68 10.31 0.30 -2.12
N CYS A 69 10.35 0.62 -3.41
CA CYS A 69 9.80 -0.20 -4.49
C CYS A 69 10.78 -1.28 -4.99
N TYR A 70 11.32 -2.10 -4.09
CA TYR A 70 12.49 -2.95 -4.35
C TYR A 70 12.30 -4.03 -5.43
N LYS A 71 11.07 -4.33 -5.84
CA LYS A 71 10.76 -5.31 -6.88
C LYS A 71 9.99 -4.74 -8.06
N ALA A 72 9.91 -3.41 -8.17
CA ALA A 72 9.12 -2.76 -9.21
C ALA A 72 9.75 -2.95 -10.59
N THR A 73 8.95 -3.43 -11.53
CA THR A 73 9.29 -3.48 -12.96
C THR A 73 8.80 -2.22 -13.68
N ALA A 74 7.72 -1.62 -13.18
CA ALA A 74 7.26 -0.29 -13.58
C ALA A 74 7.45 0.69 -12.42
N CYS A 75 8.35 1.66 -12.60
CA CYS A 75 8.68 2.66 -11.60
C CYS A 75 8.54 4.07 -12.20
N THR A 76 7.62 4.86 -11.66
CA THR A 76 7.38 6.24 -12.10
C THR A 76 7.44 7.17 -10.91
N ASN A 77 8.33 8.16 -10.93
CA ASN A 77 8.54 9.13 -9.84
C ASN A 77 8.65 8.48 -8.44
N SER A 78 9.25 7.28 -8.39
CA SER A 78 9.30 6.47 -7.18
C SER A 78 10.74 6.18 -6.79
N THR A 79 10.97 5.86 -5.52
CA THR A 79 12.32 5.59 -5.00
C THR A 79 12.49 4.14 -4.53
N GLY A 80 13.73 3.67 -4.53
CA GLY A 80 14.06 2.29 -4.16
C GLY A 80 13.72 1.26 -5.25
N CYS A 81 13.57 1.68 -6.50
CA CYS A 81 13.34 0.78 -7.61
C CYS A 81 14.65 0.11 -8.05
N PRO A 82 14.64 -1.14 -8.52
CA PRO A 82 15.81 -1.76 -9.13
C PRO A 82 16.34 -0.94 -10.30
N GLY A 83 17.65 -0.69 -10.31
CA GLY A 83 18.31 -0.04 -11.45
C GLY A 83 18.20 1.49 -11.50
N HIS A 84 17.70 2.13 -10.45
CA HIS A 84 17.68 3.59 -10.27
C HIS A 84 18.37 4.03 -8.98
#